data_AF-Q6GVF0-F1
#
_entry.id   AF-Q6GVF0-F1
#
_cell.length_a   1.000
_cell.length_b   1.000
_cell.length_c   1.000
_cell.angle_alpha   90.00
_cell.angle_beta   90.00
_cell.angle_gamma   90.00
#
_symmetry.space_group_name_H-M   'P 1'
#
loop_
_entity.id
_entity.type
_entity.pdbx_description
1 polymer ?
#
loop_
_entity_poly.entity_id
_entity_poly.type
_entity_poly.pdbx_seq_one_letter_code
_entity_poly.pdbx_strand_id
1 'polypeptide(L)' 'LPLIPFGAGRRICPGIQFSTAVNEIALANILHKFNWELPDGAKGQDLDMTESTGITIHRKNPLTQDSS' A
#
# COMPACT_ATOMS: atom_id res chain seq x y z
N LEU A 1 -7.52 17.92 -7.45
CA LEU A 1 -8.49 17.56 -6.39
C LEU A 1 -7.72 17.27 -5.10
N PRO A 2 -8.12 17.81 -3.95
CA PRO A 2 -7.51 17.46 -2.67
C PRO A 2 -7.77 15.99 -2.30
N LEU A 3 -6.77 15.31 -1.76
CA LEU A 3 -6.85 13.93 -1.29
C LEU A 3 -7.49 13.91 0.11
N ILE A 4 -8.66 13.28 0.26
CA ILE A 4 -9.42 13.25 1.52
C ILE A 4 -9.75 11.79 1.90
N PRO A 5 -8.74 10.95 2.18
CA PRO A 5 -8.92 9.50 2.33
C PRO A 5 -9.67 9.14 3.62
N PHE A 6 -9.67 10.07 4.59
CA PHE A 6 -10.36 9.93 5.87
C PHE A 6 -11.64 10.76 5.96
N GLY A 7 -12.13 11.31 4.85
CA GLY A 7 -13.27 12.23 4.85
C GLY A 7 -12.97 13.58 5.51
N ALA A 8 -14.00 14.41 5.64
CA ALA A 8 -13.90 15.76 6.21
C ALA A 8 -15.18 16.15 6.98
N GLY A 9 -15.07 17.21 7.79
CA GLY A 9 -16.20 17.76 8.54
C GLY A 9 -16.71 16.83 9.65
N ARG A 10 -18.02 16.87 9.93
CA ARG A 10 -18.64 16.17 11.06
C ARG A 10 -18.58 14.64 10.99
N ARG A 11 -18.27 14.07 9.82
CA ARG A 11 -18.15 12.63 9.59
C ARG A 11 -16.72 12.21 9.23
N ILE A 12 -15.72 13.02 9.59
CA ILE A 12 -14.32 12.64 9.47
C ILE A 12 -14.05 11.33 10.22
N CYS A 13 -13.20 10.47 9.66
CA CYS A 13 -12.87 9.18 10.26
C CYS A 13 -12.27 9.39 11.66
N PRO A 14 -12.87 8.82 12.72
CA PRO A 14 -12.32 8.95 14.07
C PRO A 14 -11.02 8.15 14.24
N GLY A 15 -10.72 7.23 13.32
CA GLY A 15 -9.56 6.34 13.36
C GLY A 15 -8.28 6.88 12.71
N ILE A 16 -8.19 8.18 12.37
CA ILE A 16 -7.02 8.74 11.66
C ILE A 16 -5.71 8.45 12.42
N GLN A 17 -5.63 8.84 13.69
CA GLN A 17 -4.40 8.70 14.47
C GLN A 17 -4.00 7.24 14.67
N PHE A 18 -4.99 6.36 14.87
CA PHE A 18 -4.77 4.92 14.96
C PHE A 18 -4.22 4.36 13.65
N SER A 19 -4.84 4.69 12.52
CA SER A 19 -4.38 4.24 11.20
C SER A 19 -2.98 4.75 10.89
N THR A 20 -2.64 5.99 11.24
CA THR A 20 -1.30 6.54 11.06
C THR A 20 -0.26 5.71 11.81
N ALA A 21 -0.47 5.47 13.11
CA ALA A 21 0.45 4.68 13.93
C ALA A 21 0.61 3.24 13.42
N VAL A 22 -0.50 2.59 13.03
CA VAL A 22 -0.47 1.24 12.46
C VAL A 22 0.28 1.21 11.14
N ASN A 23 0.04 2.19 10.25
CA ASN A 23 0.72 2.26 8.96
C ASN A 23 2.23 2.47 9.12
N GLU A 24 2.65 3.34 10.03
CA GLU A 24 4.08 3.56 10.32
C GLU A 24 4.77 2.27 10.78
N ILE A 25 4.17 1.56 11.75
CA ILE A 25 4.72 0.30 12.27
C ILE A 25 4.73 -0.78 11.18
N ALA A 26 3.64 -0.91 10.42
CA ALA A 26 3.54 -1.88 9.33
C ALA A 26 4.62 -1.63 8.27
N LEU A 27 4.76 -0.38 7.80
CA LEU A 27 5.78 -0.02 6.81
C LEU A 27 7.20 -0.24 7.34
N ALA A 28 7.49 0.16 8.58
CA ALA A 28 8.79 -0.08 9.20
C ALA A 28 9.13 -1.58 9.26
N ASN A 29 8.16 -2.42 9.63
CA ASN A 29 8.36 -3.87 9.69
C ASN A 29 8.61 -4.48 8.30
N ILE A 30 7.87 -4.08 7.27
CA ILE A 30 8.05 -4.64 5.92
C ILE A 30 9.40 -4.14 5.35
N LEU A 31 9.73 -2.86 5.51
CA LEU A 31 11.00 -2.31 5.06
C LEU A 31 12.21 -2.97 5.73
N HIS A 32 12.08 -3.35 7.00
CA HIS A 32 13.17 -3.97 7.74
C HIS A 32 13.31 -5.49 7.51
N LYS A 33 12.20 -6.21 7.29
CA LYS A 33 12.20 -7.68 7.25
C LYS A 33 12.45 -8.28 5.86
N PHE A 34 12.20 -7.53 4.80
CA PHE A 34 12.32 -8.03 3.43
C PHE A 34 13.55 -7.42 2.74
N ASN A 35 14.22 -8.22 1.89
CA ASN A 35 15.15 -7.66 0.92
C ASN A 35 14.33 -7.13 -0.26
N TRP A 36 14.44 -5.83 -0.54
CA TRP A 36 13.61 -5.17 -1.55
C TRP A 36 14.36 -5.06 -2.85
N GLU A 37 14.33 -6.14 -3.62
CA GLU A 37 14.83 -6.17 -4.99
C GLU A 37 13.74 -6.75 -5.88
N LEU A 38 13.55 -6.16 -7.06
CA LEU A 38 12.67 -6.75 -8.04
C LEU A 38 13.39 -7.93 -8.69
N PRO A 39 12.69 -9.05 -8.92
CA PRO A 39 13.29 -10.21 -9.57
C PRO A 39 13.77 -9.85 -10.98
N ASP A 40 14.77 -10.58 -11.45
CA ASP A 40 15.33 -10.48 -12.80
C ASP A 40 15.79 -9.08 -13.24
N GLY A 41 16.11 -8.21 -12.27
CA GLY A 41 16.53 -6.84 -12.55
C GLY A 41 15.42 -5.94 -13.12
N ALA A 42 14.16 -6.33 -12.95
CA ALA A 42 13.02 -5.54 -13.36
C ALA A 42 13.02 -4.16 -12.68
N LYS A 43 12.50 -3.16 -13.37
CA LYS A 43 12.39 -1.79 -12.85
C LYS A 43 10.99 -1.54 -12.33
N GLY A 44 10.84 -0.49 -11.52
CA GLY A 44 9.53 -0.09 -11.00
C GLY A 44 8.47 0.16 -12.10
N GLN A 45 8.88 0.53 -13.31
CA GLN A 45 7.99 0.73 -14.46
C GLN A 45 7.42 -0.59 -15.02
N ASP A 46 8.08 -1.71 -14.77
CA ASP A 46 7.67 -3.03 -15.26
C ASP A 46 6.58 -3.65 -14.36
N LEU A 47 6.32 -3.05 -13.19
CA LEU A 47 5.27 -3.49 -12.28
C LEU A 47 3.88 -3.07 -12.78
N ASP A 48 3.00 -4.06 -12.98
CA ASP A 48 1.60 -3.79 -13.29
C ASP A 48 0.86 -3.22 -12.06
N MET A 49 0.64 -1.91 -12.09
CA MET A 49 -0.09 -1.16 -11.07
C MET A 49 -1.59 -1.00 -11.39
N THR A 50 -2.12 -1.73 -12.36
CA THR A 50 -3.55 -1.71 -12.68
C THR A 50 -4.36 -2.09 -11.43
N GLU A 51 -5.36 -1.28 -11.11
CA GLU A 51 -6.19 -1.46 -9.92
C GLU A 51 -7.35 -2.44 -10.19
N SER A 52 -7.73 -3.20 -9.17
CA SER A 52 -9.00 -3.93 -9.14
C SER A 52 -10.15 -2.99 -8.78
N THR A 53 -11.36 -3.27 -9.25
CA THR A 53 -12.56 -2.53 -8.84
C THR A 53 -13.02 -2.93 -7.44
N GLY A 54 -13.35 -1.96 -6.58
CA GLY A 54 -13.81 -2.24 -5.22
C GLY A 54 -13.88 -1.02 -4.30
N ILE A 55 -14.30 -1.26 -3.05
CA ILE A 55 -14.33 -0.24 -1.98
C ILE A 55 -12.90 0.12 -1.52
N THR A 56 -12.00 -0.85 -1.56
CA THR A 56 -10.57 -0.71 -1.28
C THR A 56 -9.78 -0.88 -2.57
N ILE A 57 -8.69 -0.11 -2.71
CA ILE A 57 -7.78 -0.22 -3.85
C ILE A 57 -6.86 -1.42 -3.61
N HIS A 58 -6.91 -2.39 -4.52
CA HIS A 58 -5.95 -3.47 -4.61
C HIS A 58 -5.35 -3.52 -6.01
N ARG A 59 -4.15 -4.06 -6.15
CA ARG A 59 -3.62 -4.38 -7.47
C ARG A 59 -4.44 -5.50 -8.07
N LYS A 60 -4.75 -5.38 -9.36
CA LYS A 60 -5.42 -6.43 -10.13
C LYS A 60 -4.61 -7.73 -10.10
N ASN A 61 -3.30 -7.61 -10.20
CA ASN A 61 -2.34 -8.70 -10.13
C ASN A 61 -1.56 -8.60 -8.81
N PRO A 62 -1.68 -9.59 -7.89
CA PRO A 62 -0.99 -9.57 -6.61
C PRO A 62 0.53 -9.56 -6.74
N LEU A 63 1.21 -9.01 -5.73
CA LEU A 63 2.65 -9.21 -5.56
C LEU A 63 2.90 -10.66 -5.12
N THR A 64 3.55 -11.43 -5.98
CA THR A 64 4.06 -12.76 -5.63
C THR A 64 5.52 -12.61 -5.21
N GLN A 65 5.89 -13.15 -4.04
CA GLN A 65 7.30 -13.39 -3.77
C GLN A 65 7.75 -14.59 -4.60
N ASP A 66 8.87 -14.45 -5.29
CA ASP A 66 9.62 -15.55 -5.85
C ASP A 66 10.09 -16.45 -4.71
N SER A 67 9.50 -17.65 -4.61
CA SER A 67 9.95 -18.67 -3.67
C SER A 67 11.22 -19.32 -4.20
N SER A 68 12.37 -18.69 -3.98
CA SER A 68 13.68 -19.38 -4.03
C SER A 68 14.14 -19.68 -2.62
#